data_AF-A0A662RSW4-F1
#
_entry.id   AF-A0A662RSW4-F1
#
_cell.length_a   1.000
_cell.length_b   1.000
_cell.length_c   1.000
_cell.angle_alpha   90.00
_cell.angle_beta   90.00
_cell.angle_gamma   90.00
#
_symmetry.space_group_name_H-M   'P 1'
#
loop_
_entity.id
_entity.type
_entity.pdbx_description
1 polymer ?
#
loop_
_entity_poly.entity_id
_entity_poly.type
_entity_poly.pdbx_seq_one_letter_code
_entity_poly.pdbx_strand_id
1 'polypeptide(L)'
;MGLLAALDLHKRLQSGIVEECIEVEYQLYSCGEIYSPFLGNREHSMKARYILRDFPFKLFISSVPYQTLPQKLCLTFKAPYEVRKDTGIFTSSEIFPEEIAKEFAAFLSLVSRRRVFVGRQIRYNGLPIEQEVDIYKHLHFQEKQRPKEIEPKEIYQLLENLQTMDRRIANSFILAMRLYHSAVGMMYTEPEFSYLFLVTCLEAISSAVYKDYRPNNEEEFLDSRFPEWRGLLNTLPPKKKEELKKVLLTNEKFTFRKLSKFVNENVPERFWSEKEDDAKPDYLTKIIESSGQERISRSDTTIQEWEKIEKRKSSKVLRDIYTARSKLIHEGIRLPSSIVVGHFQWLPIDAIETLEEGLQIPPLLTLERLVSYSMVEFLRKQHGRGIT
;
A
#
# COMPACT_ATOMS: atom_id res chain seq x y z
N MET A 1 -7.48 -12.79 10.60
CA MET A 1 -7.31 -11.99 9.35
C MET A 1 -8.65 -11.37 9.07
N GLY A 2 -8.81 -10.13 9.50
CA GLY A 2 -10.13 -9.54 9.71
C GLY A 2 -10.91 -9.29 8.42
N LEU A 3 -10.33 -8.56 7.46
CA LEU A 3 -11.00 -8.11 6.25
C LEU A 3 -11.54 -9.29 5.44
N LEU A 4 -10.71 -10.32 5.23
CA LEU A 4 -11.14 -11.53 4.52
C LEU A 4 -12.27 -12.25 5.27
N ALA A 5 -12.22 -12.34 6.60
CA ALA A 5 -13.28 -12.96 7.39
C ALA A 5 -14.62 -12.22 7.26
N ALA A 6 -14.60 -10.89 7.24
CA ALA A 6 -15.81 -10.06 7.01
C ALA A 6 -16.38 -10.25 5.59
N LEU A 7 -15.52 -10.34 4.57
CA LEU A 7 -15.93 -10.65 3.20
C LEU A 7 -16.57 -12.04 3.11
N ASP A 8 -15.91 -13.06 3.68
CA ASP A 8 -16.37 -14.45 3.68
C ASP A 8 -17.71 -14.61 4.44
N LEU A 9 -17.86 -13.95 5.58
CA LEU A 9 -19.14 -13.84 6.29
C LEU A 9 -20.22 -13.26 5.38
N HIS A 10 -19.95 -12.14 4.71
CA HIS A 10 -20.94 -11.49 3.85
C HIS A 10 -21.43 -12.42 2.71
N LYS A 11 -20.52 -13.15 2.07
CA LYS A 11 -20.86 -14.12 1.01
C LYS A 11 -21.71 -15.28 1.54
N ARG A 12 -21.41 -15.78 2.74
CA ARG A 12 -22.21 -16.82 3.40
C ARG A 12 -23.61 -16.32 3.73
N LEU A 13 -23.73 -15.11 4.28
CA LEU A 13 -25.03 -14.46 4.55
C LEU A 13 -25.85 -14.27 3.26
N GLN A 14 -25.22 -13.84 2.15
CA GLN A 14 -25.89 -13.73 0.84
C GLN A 14 -26.37 -15.10 0.31
N SER A 15 -25.69 -16.18 0.67
CA SER A 15 -26.06 -17.55 0.29
C SER A 15 -27.16 -18.15 1.19
N GLY A 16 -27.71 -17.36 2.13
CA GLY A 16 -28.76 -17.80 3.05
C GLY A 16 -28.26 -18.56 4.29
N ILE A 17 -26.94 -18.66 4.50
CA ILE A 17 -26.37 -19.28 5.70
C ILE A 17 -26.60 -18.33 6.88
N VAL A 18 -27.33 -18.80 7.89
CA VAL A 18 -27.51 -18.06 9.15
C VAL A 18 -26.28 -18.26 10.01
N GLU A 19 -25.57 -17.17 10.29
CA GLU A 19 -24.40 -17.15 11.16
C GLU A 19 -24.51 -15.94 12.08
N GLU A 20 -24.17 -16.15 13.35
CA GLU A 20 -24.13 -15.06 14.31
C GLU A 20 -23.05 -14.05 13.89
N CYS A 21 -23.41 -12.78 13.89
CA CYS A 21 -22.50 -11.69 13.63
C CYS A 21 -22.99 -10.44 14.36
N ILE A 22 -22.08 -9.49 14.55
CA ILE A 22 -22.42 -8.19 15.13
C ILE A 22 -22.24 -7.09 14.09
N GLU A 23 -23.14 -6.12 14.08
CA GLU A 23 -22.95 -4.91 13.28
C GLU A 23 -22.19 -3.89 14.11
N VAL A 24 -21.03 -3.46 13.61
CA VAL A 24 -20.16 -2.50 14.29
C VAL A 24 -19.92 -1.30 13.39
N GLU A 25 -19.66 -0.16 14.04
CA GLU A 25 -19.37 1.08 13.35
C GLU A 25 -18.10 1.71 13.92
N TYR A 26 -17.17 2.07 13.04
CA TYR A 26 -15.90 2.69 13.38
C TYR A 26 -15.76 4.07 12.73
N GLN A 27 -15.21 5.00 13.49
CA GLN A 27 -14.70 6.24 12.94
C GLN A 27 -13.33 5.99 12.30
N LEU A 28 -13.16 6.41 11.06
CA LEU A 28 -11.86 6.54 10.39
C LEU A 28 -11.51 8.01 10.16
N TYR A 29 -10.22 8.27 10.01
CA TYR A 29 -9.64 9.59 9.71
C TYR A 29 -8.83 9.50 8.43
N SER A 30 -9.03 10.43 7.48
CA SER A 30 -8.25 10.49 6.25
C SER A 30 -7.50 11.81 6.12
N CYS A 31 -6.18 11.76 5.88
CA CYS A 31 -5.35 12.95 5.67
C CYS A 31 -5.50 13.58 4.27
N GLY A 32 -6.37 13.03 3.42
CA GLY A 32 -6.90 13.71 2.24
C GLY A 32 -8.37 13.37 2.06
N GLU A 33 -9.14 14.31 1.54
CA GLU A 33 -10.58 14.12 1.39
C GLU A 33 -10.88 13.03 0.35
N ILE A 34 -11.58 11.96 0.72
CA ILE A 34 -12.05 10.90 -0.18
C ILE A 34 -13.54 11.09 -0.41
N TYR A 35 -14.00 10.98 -1.66
CA TYR A 35 -15.41 11.11 -2.00
C TYR A 35 -15.79 10.30 -3.24
N SER A 36 -17.08 9.99 -3.39
CA SER A 36 -17.60 9.39 -4.62
C SER A 36 -17.98 10.46 -5.65
N PRO A 37 -17.93 10.18 -6.96
CA PRO A 37 -18.44 11.08 -7.98
C PRO A 37 -19.86 11.56 -7.63
N PHE A 38 -20.07 12.88 -7.64
CA PHE A 38 -21.35 13.46 -7.29
C PHE A 38 -21.64 14.70 -8.14
N LEU A 39 -22.78 14.66 -8.84
CA LEU A 39 -23.30 15.80 -9.60
C LEU A 39 -24.16 16.66 -8.66
N GLY A 40 -23.59 17.74 -8.13
CA GLY A 40 -24.28 18.73 -7.29
C GLY A 40 -23.40 19.30 -6.19
N ASN A 41 -23.97 20.17 -5.35
CA ASN A 41 -23.24 20.73 -4.23
C ASN A 41 -23.08 19.69 -3.09
N ARG A 42 -21.83 19.29 -2.84
CA ARG A 42 -21.46 18.32 -1.81
C ARG A 42 -21.71 18.83 -0.39
N GLU A 43 -21.67 20.14 -0.15
CA GLU A 43 -21.86 20.75 1.17
C GLU A 43 -23.30 20.54 1.69
N HIS A 44 -24.28 20.55 0.78
CA HIS A 44 -25.71 20.55 1.14
C HIS A 44 -26.42 19.21 0.89
N SER A 45 -25.75 18.24 0.27
CA SER A 45 -26.37 16.96 -0.10
C SER A 45 -25.93 15.81 0.80
N MET A 46 -26.87 15.20 1.53
CA MET A 46 -26.59 13.94 2.25
C MET A 46 -26.20 12.80 1.30
N LYS A 47 -26.70 12.80 0.06
CA LYS A 47 -26.34 11.78 -0.94
C LYS A 47 -24.86 11.85 -1.32
N ALA A 48 -24.27 13.04 -1.28
CA ALA A 48 -22.84 13.26 -1.57
C ALA A 48 -21.91 12.73 -0.47
N ARG A 49 -22.46 12.34 0.69
CA ARG A 49 -21.70 11.80 1.81
C ARG A 49 -21.52 10.29 1.76
N TYR A 50 -22.29 9.57 0.95
CA TYR A 50 -22.13 8.12 0.83
C TYR A 50 -21.02 7.79 -0.18
N ILE A 51 -19.99 7.09 0.28
CA ILE A 51 -18.96 6.51 -0.60
C ILE A 51 -19.37 5.07 -0.93
N LEU A 52 -19.62 4.23 0.08
CA LEU A 52 -20.12 2.86 -0.09
C LEU A 52 -21.47 2.73 0.61
N ARG A 53 -22.46 2.15 -0.06
CA ARG A 53 -23.85 2.08 0.41
C ARG A 53 -24.27 0.68 0.88
N ASP A 54 -23.56 -0.34 0.44
CA ASP A 54 -23.95 -1.73 0.52
C ASP A 54 -22.95 -2.52 1.35
N PHE A 55 -23.38 -3.65 1.89
CA PHE A 55 -22.46 -4.60 2.50
C PHE A 55 -21.60 -5.26 1.41
N PRO A 56 -20.37 -5.70 1.70
CA PRO A 56 -19.80 -5.99 3.03
C PRO A 56 -19.38 -4.77 3.86
N PHE A 57 -19.19 -3.60 3.26
CA PHE A 57 -18.72 -2.39 3.95
C PHE A 57 -19.49 -1.15 3.48
N LYS A 58 -20.15 -0.47 4.42
CA LYS A 58 -20.72 0.86 4.20
C LYS A 58 -19.73 1.93 4.65
N LEU A 59 -19.59 2.99 3.86
CA LEU A 59 -18.64 4.07 4.14
C LEU A 59 -19.31 5.41 3.89
N PHE A 60 -19.33 6.25 4.93
CA PHE A 60 -20.03 7.53 4.94
C PHE A 60 -19.13 8.67 5.42
N ILE A 61 -19.24 9.84 4.81
CA ILE A 61 -18.50 11.05 5.19
C ILE A 61 -19.25 11.77 6.32
N SER A 62 -18.69 11.71 7.51
CA SER A 62 -19.25 12.35 8.71
C SER A 62 -18.84 13.81 8.88
N SER A 63 -17.65 14.21 8.40
CA SER A 63 -17.24 15.62 8.38
C SER A 63 -17.95 16.41 7.28
N VAL A 64 -17.94 17.75 7.39
CA VAL A 64 -18.39 18.61 6.30
C VAL A 64 -17.30 18.64 5.20
N PRO A 65 -17.68 18.61 3.91
CA PRO A 65 -16.72 18.75 2.81
C PRO A 65 -15.87 20.01 2.91
N TYR A 66 -14.67 19.98 2.34
CA TYR A 66 -13.74 21.12 2.25
C TYR A 66 -13.28 21.74 3.58
N GLN A 67 -13.64 21.14 4.72
CA GLN A 67 -13.20 21.57 6.05
C GLN A 67 -11.77 21.12 6.36
N THR A 68 -11.29 21.50 7.55
CA THR A 68 -9.98 21.10 8.06
C THR A 68 -9.86 19.58 8.14
N LEU A 69 -8.76 19.07 7.60
CA LEU A 69 -8.38 17.66 7.70
C LEU A 69 -7.91 17.34 9.14
N PRO A 70 -7.99 16.06 9.55
CA PRO A 70 -8.40 14.90 8.77
C PRO A 70 -9.92 14.82 8.49
N GLN A 71 -10.27 14.32 7.31
CA GLN A 71 -11.65 14.00 6.97
C GLN A 71 -12.15 12.87 7.89
N LYS A 72 -13.35 13.02 8.44
CA LYS A 72 -13.97 12.02 9.31
C LYS A 72 -14.86 11.10 8.49
N LEU A 73 -14.53 9.82 8.43
CA LEU A 73 -15.31 8.78 7.75
C LEU A 73 -15.93 7.79 8.75
N CYS A 74 -17.12 7.31 8.47
CA CYS A 74 -17.82 6.30 9.26
C CYS A 74 -17.87 5.00 8.46
N LEU A 75 -17.28 3.93 9.01
CA LEU A 75 -17.23 2.59 8.43
C LEU A 75 -18.17 1.67 9.20
N THR A 76 -19.13 1.06 8.52
CA THR A 76 -20.04 0.05 9.08
C THR A 76 -19.84 -1.30 8.40
N PHE A 77 -19.73 -2.37 9.18
CA PHE A 77 -19.64 -3.75 8.68
C PHE A 77 -20.19 -4.75 9.68
N LYS A 78 -20.36 -6.00 9.22
CA LYS A 78 -20.72 -7.13 10.07
C LYS A 78 -19.45 -7.90 10.44
N ALA A 79 -19.16 -8.04 11.73
CA ALA A 79 -18.02 -8.79 12.24
C ALA A 79 -18.45 -10.22 12.60
N PRO A 80 -17.73 -11.26 12.13
CA PRO A 80 -17.97 -12.64 12.54
C PRO A 80 -17.43 -12.90 13.95
N TYR A 81 -18.05 -13.85 14.66
CA TYR A 81 -17.44 -14.42 15.87
C TYR A 81 -16.28 -15.33 15.47
N GLU A 82 -15.06 -15.04 15.94
CA GLU A 82 -13.90 -15.90 15.73
C GLU A 82 -13.72 -16.84 16.93
N VAL A 83 -13.71 -18.15 16.69
CA VAL A 83 -13.31 -19.12 17.71
C VAL A 83 -11.79 -19.25 17.69
N ARG A 84 -11.11 -18.69 18.69
CA ARG A 84 -9.68 -18.96 18.91
C ARG A 84 -9.56 -20.24 19.74
N LYS A 85 -8.84 -21.23 19.19
CA LYS A 85 -8.39 -22.39 19.95
C LYS A 85 -7.10 -21.99 20.67
N ASP A 86 -7.22 -21.55 21.91
CA ASP A 86 -6.03 -21.39 22.74
C ASP A 86 -5.57 -22.78 23.20
N THR A 87 -4.28 -23.05 22.97
CA THR A 87 -3.50 -24.21 23.41
C THR A 87 -4.29 -25.29 24.19
N GLY A 88 -5.00 -26.14 23.44
CA GLY A 88 -5.39 -27.50 23.84
C GLY A 88 -6.63 -27.71 24.72
N ILE A 89 -7.13 -26.73 25.49
CA ILE A 89 -8.21 -27.00 26.47
C ILE A 89 -9.37 -25.98 26.44
N PHE A 90 -9.17 -24.75 25.96
CA PHE A 90 -10.23 -23.74 25.94
C PHE A 90 -10.46 -23.17 24.53
N THR A 91 -11.70 -23.27 24.05
CA THR A 91 -12.20 -22.51 22.90
C THR A 91 -12.90 -21.26 23.43
N SER A 92 -12.29 -20.09 23.23
CA SER A 92 -12.98 -18.82 23.39
C SER A 92 -13.48 -18.34 22.03
N SER A 93 -14.75 -17.94 21.95
CA SER A 93 -15.28 -17.20 20.81
C SER A 93 -15.15 -15.71 21.12
N GLU A 94 -14.24 -15.02 20.45
CA GLU A 94 -14.04 -13.57 20.58
C GLU A 94 -14.25 -12.89 19.23
N ILE A 95 -14.61 -11.62 19.26
CA ILE A 95 -14.82 -10.81 18.07
C ILE A 95 -13.65 -9.83 17.99
N PHE A 96 -13.00 -9.74 16.82
CA PHE A 96 -11.88 -8.82 16.58
C PHE A 96 -12.24 -7.73 15.56
N PRO A 97 -13.27 -6.91 15.82
CA PRO A 97 -13.76 -5.94 14.84
C PRO A 97 -12.73 -4.85 14.53
N GLU A 98 -11.85 -4.53 15.49
CA GLU A 98 -10.79 -3.55 15.29
C GLU A 98 -9.77 -3.99 14.22
N GLU A 99 -9.44 -5.28 14.14
CA GLU A 99 -8.54 -5.79 13.09
C GLU A 99 -9.17 -5.63 11.69
N ILE A 100 -10.49 -5.84 11.58
CA ILE A 100 -11.24 -5.64 10.34
C ILE A 100 -11.19 -4.17 9.93
N ALA A 101 -11.44 -3.26 10.87
CA ALA A 101 -11.39 -1.83 10.63
C ALA A 101 -9.97 -1.37 10.21
N LYS A 102 -8.93 -1.89 10.86
CA LYS A 102 -7.52 -1.58 10.52
C LYS A 102 -7.14 -2.07 9.13
N GLU A 103 -7.51 -3.30 8.79
CA GLU A 103 -7.27 -3.85 7.45
C GLU A 103 -8.08 -3.11 6.37
N PHE A 104 -9.31 -2.69 6.67
CA PHE A 104 -10.10 -1.87 5.74
C PHE A 104 -9.49 -0.48 5.55
N ALA A 105 -9.00 0.16 6.61
CA ALA A 105 -8.28 1.44 6.52
C ALA A 105 -6.99 1.31 5.71
N ALA A 106 -6.24 0.21 5.90
CA ALA A 106 -5.07 -0.12 5.10
C ALA A 106 -5.42 -0.34 3.61
N PHE A 107 -6.51 -1.07 3.33
CA PHE A 107 -7.05 -1.25 1.99
C PHE A 107 -7.42 0.08 1.33
N LEU A 108 -8.18 0.91 2.03
CA LEU A 108 -8.59 2.22 1.51
C LEU A 108 -7.37 3.12 1.29
N SER A 109 -6.36 3.03 2.16
CA SER A 109 -5.11 3.79 2.00
C SER A 109 -4.31 3.36 0.77
N LEU A 110 -4.30 2.07 0.47
CA LEU A 110 -3.63 1.52 -0.70
C LEU A 110 -4.31 1.96 -2.00
N VAL A 111 -5.64 1.88 -2.06
CA VAL A 111 -6.41 2.20 -3.28
C VAL A 111 -6.48 3.71 -3.53
N SER A 112 -6.67 4.50 -2.47
CA SER A 112 -6.82 5.96 -2.60
C SER A 112 -5.51 6.72 -2.64
N ARG A 113 -4.40 6.08 -2.20
CA ARG A 113 -3.15 6.76 -1.84
C ARG A 113 -3.38 7.94 -0.88
N ARG A 114 -4.38 7.82 -0.02
CA ARG A 114 -4.62 8.72 1.11
C ARG A 114 -4.36 7.97 2.40
N ARG A 115 -3.76 8.63 3.37
CA ARG A 115 -3.54 7.99 4.66
C ARG A 115 -4.83 7.94 5.43
N VAL A 116 -5.36 6.73 5.60
CA VAL A 116 -6.58 6.47 6.35
C VAL A 116 -6.23 5.69 7.61
N PHE A 117 -6.67 6.17 8.76
CA PHE A 117 -6.42 5.53 10.06
C PHE A 117 -7.73 5.23 10.78
N VAL A 118 -7.71 4.18 11.60
CA VAL A 118 -8.84 3.85 12.48
C VAL A 118 -8.77 4.75 13.70
N GLY A 119 -9.90 5.36 14.04
CA GLY A 119 -10.13 6.05 15.29
C GLY A 119 -10.77 5.11 16.31
N ARG A 120 -11.96 5.49 16.77
CA ARG A 120 -12.70 4.75 17.79
C ARG A 120 -13.86 3.96 17.21
N GLN A 121 -14.29 2.92 17.93
CA GLN A 121 -15.59 2.33 17.72
C GLN A 121 -16.66 3.31 18.20
N ILE A 122 -17.68 3.54 17.37
CA ILE A 122 -18.77 4.48 17.68
C ILE A 122 -20.12 3.79 17.87
N ARG A 123 -20.30 2.57 17.33
CA ARG A 123 -21.49 1.76 17.59
C ARG A 123 -21.19 0.27 17.74
N TYR A 124 -22.04 -0.41 18.51
CA TYR A 124 -22.10 -1.86 18.67
C TYR A 124 -23.55 -2.30 18.62
N ASN A 125 -23.90 -3.17 17.66
CA ASN A 125 -25.27 -3.63 17.41
C ASN A 125 -26.29 -2.48 17.31
N GLY A 126 -25.91 -1.43 16.58
CA GLY A 126 -26.75 -0.24 16.36
C GLY A 126 -26.82 0.73 17.54
N LEU A 127 -26.25 0.38 18.71
CA LEU A 127 -26.21 1.25 19.88
C LEU A 127 -24.93 2.09 19.90
N PRO A 128 -24.98 3.39 20.21
CA PRO A 128 -23.80 4.22 20.35
C PRO A 128 -22.94 3.78 21.53
N ILE A 129 -21.62 3.90 21.39
CA ILE A 129 -20.65 3.65 22.46
C ILE A 129 -19.91 4.95 22.77
N GLU A 130 -19.78 5.26 24.06
CA GLU A 130 -18.87 6.30 24.52
C GLU A 130 -17.51 5.65 24.85
N GLN A 131 -16.57 5.81 23.92
CA GLN A 131 -15.18 5.41 24.13
C GLN A 131 -14.30 6.67 24.08
N GLU A 132 -13.58 6.92 25.18
CA GLU A 132 -12.46 7.85 25.19
C GLU A 132 -11.28 7.19 24.47
N VAL A 133 -10.84 7.80 23.38
CA VAL A 133 -9.67 7.34 22.63
C VAL A 133 -8.79 8.54 22.38
N ASP A 134 -7.49 8.36 22.55
CA ASP A 134 -6.50 9.36 22.17
C ASP A 134 -6.72 9.76 20.70
N ILE A 135 -7.02 11.04 20.49
CA ILE A 135 -7.04 11.63 19.15
C ILE A 135 -5.66 11.38 18.55
N TYR A 136 -5.62 10.79 17.36
CA TYR A 136 -4.41 10.37 16.65
C TYR A 136 -3.29 11.43 16.81
N LYS A 137 -2.30 11.13 17.66
CA LYS A 137 -1.24 12.05 18.09
C LYS A 137 -0.16 12.27 17.02
N HIS A 138 -0.24 11.55 15.90
CA HIS A 138 0.79 11.53 14.86
C HIS A 138 0.40 12.30 13.60
N LEU A 139 -0.64 13.15 13.64
CA LEU A 139 -0.97 14.06 12.54
C LEU A 139 0.17 15.04 12.32
N HIS A 140 0.84 14.92 11.18
CA HIS A 140 1.87 15.87 10.75
C HIS A 140 1.25 16.98 9.88
N PHE A 141 1.71 18.22 9.97
CA PHE A 141 1.11 19.32 9.21
C PHE A 141 1.28 19.16 7.68
N GLN A 142 2.29 18.38 7.27
CA GLN A 142 2.56 18.06 5.87
C GLN A 142 1.74 16.87 5.35
N GLU A 143 0.83 16.33 6.18
CA GLU A 143 0.07 15.15 5.78
C GLU A 143 -1.10 15.43 4.87
N LYS A 144 -1.51 16.70 4.79
CA LYS A 144 -2.62 17.13 3.97
C LYS A 144 -2.38 16.75 2.51
N GLN A 145 -3.32 16.03 1.91
CA GLN A 145 -3.30 15.64 0.49
C GLN A 145 -4.52 16.20 -0.22
N ARG A 146 -4.43 16.35 -1.55
CA ARG A 146 -5.57 16.85 -2.34
C ARG A 146 -6.76 15.90 -2.26
N PRO A 147 -7.99 16.39 -2.44
CA PRO A 147 -9.16 15.53 -2.53
C PRO A 147 -8.99 14.46 -3.61
N LYS A 148 -9.51 13.26 -3.34
CA LYS A 148 -9.51 12.10 -4.22
C LYS A 148 -10.94 11.64 -4.46
N GLU A 149 -11.35 11.69 -5.72
CA GLU A 149 -12.55 11.00 -6.17
C GLU A 149 -12.26 9.51 -6.33
N ILE A 150 -13.16 8.66 -5.83
CA ILE A 150 -13.08 7.20 -5.94
C ILE A 150 -14.42 6.65 -6.38
N GLU A 151 -14.41 5.84 -7.44
CA GLU A 151 -15.60 5.17 -7.93
C GLU A 151 -16.00 4.01 -6.99
N PRO A 152 -17.20 4.03 -6.39
CA PRO A 152 -17.64 2.98 -5.46
C PRO A 152 -17.63 1.58 -6.08
N LYS A 153 -17.98 1.48 -7.37
CA LYS A 153 -17.96 0.19 -8.10
C LYS A 153 -16.56 -0.41 -8.16
N GLU A 154 -15.53 0.43 -8.31
CA GLU A 154 -14.14 -0.04 -8.31
C GLU A 154 -13.77 -0.63 -6.95
N ILE A 155 -14.16 0.03 -5.85
CA ILE A 155 -13.89 -0.47 -4.50
C ILE A 155 -14.54 -1.83 -4.26
N TYR A 156 -15.82 -1.99 -4.61
CA TYR A 156 -16.49 -3.29 -4.47
C TYR A 156 -15.82 -4.37 -5.32
N GLN A 157 -15.44 -4.06 -6.56
CA GLN A 157 -14.76 -5.02 -7.42
C GLN A 157 -13.41 -5.46 -6.85
N LEU A 158 -12.63 -4.53 -6.29
CA LEU A 158 -11.35 -4.85 -5.66
C LEU A 158 -11.52 -5.72 -4.41
N LEU A 159 -12.55 -5.47 -3.60
CA LEU A 159 -12.88 -6.30 -2.44
C LEU A 159 -13.33 -7.71 -2.86
N GLU A 160 -14.13 -7.83 -3.91
CA GLU A 160 -14.53 -9.13 -4.48
C GLU A 160 -13.31 -9.90 -5.05
N ASN A 161 -12.42 -9.21 -5.76
CA ASN A 161 -11.19 -9.80 -6.27
C ASN A 161 -10.29 -10.29 -5.12
N LEU A 162 -10.24 -9.57 -4.01
CA LEU A 162 -9.49 -9.98 -2.82
C LEU A 162 -10.12 -11.22 -2.17
N GLN A 163 -11.45 -11.27 -2.10
CA GLN A 163 -12.18 -12.40 -1.55
C GLN A 163 -11.98 -13.69 -2.38
N THR A 164 -11.97 -13.57 -3.69
CA THR A 164 -11.89 -14.72 -4.63
C THR A 164 -10.46 -15.16 -4.92
N MET A 165 -9.46 -14.41 -4.46
CA MET A 165 -8.04 -14.74 -4.61
C MET A 165 -7.68 -16.01 -3.83
N ASP A 166 -6.75 -16.82 -4.37
CA ASP A 166 -6.16 -17.95 -3.65
C ASP A 166 -5.75 -17.53 -2.23
N ARG A 167 -6.14 -18.33 -1.22
CA ARG A 167 -6.06 -17.89 0.18
C ARG A 167 -4.64 -17.60 0.63
N ARG A 168 -3.65 -18.33 0.10
CA ARG A 168 -2.24 -18.10 0.42
C ARG A 168 -1.75 -16.78 -0.17
N ILE A 169 -2.13 -16.47 -1.40
CA ILE A 169 -1.83 -15.17 -2.01
C ILE A 169 -2.59 -14.05 -1.29
N ALA A 170 -3.89 -14.23 -0.99
CA ALA A 170 -4.72 -13.25 -0.28
C ALA A 170 -4.16 -12.89 1.09
N ASN A 171 -3.73 -13.88 1.88
CA ASN A 171 -3.08 -13.65 3.17
C ASN A 171 -1.78 -12.84 3.01
N SER A 172 -1.00 -13.12 1.97
CA SER A 172 0.23 -12.38 1.68
C SER A 172 -0.05 -10.96 1.16
N PHE A 173 -1.16 -10.77 0.46
CA PHE A 173 -1.65 -9.46 0.02
C PHE A 173 -2.07 -8.61 1.22
N ILE A 174 -2.83 -9.17 2.18
CA ILE A 174 -3.19 -8.46 3.42
C ILE A 174 -1.93 -8.09 4.21
N LEU A 175 -0.94 -8.99 4.31
CA LEU A 175 0.35 -8.66 4.95
C LEU A 175 1.06 -7.50 4.23
N ALA A 176 1.16 -7.55 2.91
CA ALA A 176 1.76 -6.48 2.11
C ALA A 176 0.99 -5.16 2.29
N MET A 177 -0.34 -5.20 2.32
CA MET A 177 -1.21 -4.05 2.55
C MET A 177 -1.01 -3.44 3.93
N ARG A 178 -0.85 -4.27 4.97
CA ARG A 178 -0.50 -3.82 6.33
C ARG A 178 0.88 -3.15 6.36
N LEU A 179 1.88 -3.74 5.70
CA LEU A 179 3.23 -3.15 5.57
C LEU A 179 3.20 -1.80 4.85
N TYR A 180 2.48 -1.72 3.74
CA TYR A 180 2.26 -0.45 3.02
C TYR A 180 1.58 0.58 3.93
N HIS A 181 0.56 0.19 4.70
CA HIS A 181 -0.15 1.08 5.60
C HIS A 181 0.75 1.62 6.73
N SER A 182 1.59 0.76 7.31
CA SER A 182 2.63 1.19 8.26
C SER A 182 3.64 2.13 7.60
N ALA A 183 4.04 1.85 6.34
CA ALA A 183 4.97 2.70 5.61
C ALA A 183 4.44 4.12 5.41
N VAL A 184 3.19 4.26 4.94
CA VAL A 184 2.60 5.59 4.73
C VAL A 184 2.35 6.33 6.05
N GLY A 185 2.09 5.60 7.15
CA GLY A 185 1.95 6.18 8.49
C GLY A 185 3.24 6.79 9.03
N MET A 186 4.41 6.29 8.61
CA MET A 186 5.73 6.76 9.07
C MET A 186 6.45 7.65 8.06
N MET A 187 5.84 7.92 6.90
CA MET A 187 6.52 8.54 5.75
C MET A 187 7.16 9.91 6.05
N TYR A 188 6.64 10.66 7.03
CA TYR A 188 7.11 12.01 7.38
C TYR A 188 7.91 12.06 8.68
N THR A 189 7.81 11.02 9.51
CA THR A 189 8.50 10.94 10.80
C THR A 189 9.75 10.07 10.71
N GLU A 190 9.67 8.97 9.94
CA GLU A 190 10.70 7.94 9.84
C GLU A 190 10.81 7.40 8.39
N PRO A 191 11.32 8.22 7.44
CA PRO A 191 11.32 7.89 6.02
C PRO A 191 12.13 6.64 5.66
N GLU A 192 13.15 6.29 6.43
CA GLU A 192 13.94 5.08 6.19
C GLU A 192 13.14 3.80 6.51
N PHE A 193 12.35 3.81 7.59
CA PHE A 193 11.46 2.68 7.91
C PHE A 193 10.29 2.61 6.94
N SER A 194 9.77 3.77 6.51
CA SER A 194 8.79 3.83 5.43
C SER A 194 9.32 3.18 4.15
N TYR A 195 10.53 3.56 3.72
CA TYR A 195 11.19 2.96 2.56
C TYR A 195 11.35 1.45 2.70
N LEU A 196 11.84 1.00 3.86
CA LEU A 196 12.00 -0.42 4.17
C LEU A 196 10.68 -1.18 4.04
N PHE A 197 9.59 -0.67 4.61
CA PHE A 197 8.29 -1.33 4.54
C PHE A 197 7.67 -1.32 3.14
N LEU A 198 7.91 -0.30 2.32
CA LEU A 198 7.48 -0.31 0.91
C LEU A 198 8.20 -1.41 0.11
N VAL A 199 9.50 -1.59 0.31
CA VAL A 199 10.24 -2.70 -0.34
C VAL A 199 9.75 -4.05 0.19
N THR A 200 9.62 -4.17 1.52
CA THR A 200 9.15 -5.41 2.18
C THR A 200 7.73 -5.78 1.75
N CYS A 201 6.88 -4.80 1.51
CA CYS A 201 5.54 -4.98 0.95
C CYS A 201 5.59 -5.72 -0.39
N LEU A 202 6.44 -5.26 -1.32
CA LEU A 202 6.63 -5.95 -2.61
C LEU A 202 7.28 -7.34 -2.44
N GLU A 203 8.24 -7.49 -1.52
CA GLU A 203 8.87 -8.79 -1.22
C GLU A 203 7.83 -9.81 -0.73
N ALA A 204 6.93 -9.40 0.16
CA ALA A 204 5.91 -10.25 0.76
C ALA A 204 4.94 -10.80 -0.30
N ILE A 205 4.34 -9.92 -1.11
CA ILE A 205 3.38 -10.36 -2.14
C ILE A 205 4.06 -11.13 -3.28
N SER A 206 5.21 -10.66 -3.77
CA SER A 206 5.90 -11.32 -4.88
C SER A 206 6.41 -12.72 -4.52
N SER A 207 6.81 -12.93 -3.26
CA SER A 207 7.23 -14.26 -2.77
C SER A 207 6.09 -15.27 -2.76
N ALA A 208 4.86 -14.82 -2.49
CA ALA A 208 3.68 -15.66 -2.50
C ALA A 208 3.21 -15.97 -3.93
N VAL A 209 3.11 -14.93 -4.77
CA VAL A 209 2.69 -15.02 -6.18
C VAL A 209 3.62 -15.91 -6.98
N TYR A 210 4.94 -15.76 -6.80
CA TYR A 210 5.95 -16.53 -7.52
C TYR A 210 6.66 -17.53 -6.61
N LYS A 211 5.89 -18.32 -5.83
CA LYS A 211 6.45 -19.37 -4.95
C LYS A 211 7.47 -20.23 -5.69
N ASP A 212 7.04 -20.77 -6.83
CA ASP A 212 7.75 -21.77 -7.63
C ASP A 212 8.59 -21.14 -8.75
N TYR A 213 8.97 -19.87 -8.59
CA TYR A 213 9.81 -19.16 -9.55
C TYR A 213 11.12 -19.91 -9.82
N ARG A 214 11.44 -20.02 -11.11
CA ARG A 214 12.77 -20.37 -11.61
C ARG A 214 13.23 -19.31 -12.62
N PRO A 215 14.53 -18.99 -12.66
CA PRO A 215 15.06 -18.12 -13.70
C PRO A 215 14.93 -18.81 -15.07
N ASN A 216 14.62 -18.03 -16.12
CA ASN A 216 14.52 -18.57 -17.48
C ASN A 216 15.84 -19.19 -17.97
N ASN A 217 16.96 -18.62 -17.53
CA ASN A 217 18.31 -19.14 -17.78
C ASN A 217 19.01 -19.36 -16.42
N GLU A 218 19.02 -20.62 -15.98
CA GLU A 218 19.65 -21.01 -14.72
C GLU A 218 21.18 -20.84 -14.75
N GLU A 219 21.81 -21.08 -15.90
CA GLU A 219 23.27 -21.00 -16.03
C GLU A 219 23.75 -19.56 -15.96
N GLU A 220 23.09 -18.64 -16.66
CA GLU A 220 23.39 -17.21 -16.58
C GLU A 220 23.18 -16.67 -15.16
N PHE A 221 22.15 -17.17 -14.44
CA PHE A 221 21.97 -16.83 -13.04
C PHE A 221 23.14 -17.31 -12.18
N LEU A 222 23.54 -18.57 -12.33
CA LEU A 222 24.64 -19.15 -11.56
C LEU A 222 25.98 -18.49 -11.89
N ASP A 223 26.23 -18.15 -13.16
CA ASP A 223 27.43 -17.41 -13.58
C ASP A 223 27.52 -16.04 -12.90
N SER A 224 26.39 -15.33 -12.82
CA SER A 224 26.33 -14.03 -12.17
C SER A 224 26.45 -14.12 -10.65
N ARG A 225 25.87 -15.16 -10.02
CA ARG A 225 25.76 -15.28 -8.57
C ARG A 225 26.96 -15.98 -7.93
N PHE A 226 27.51 -16.96 -8.63
CA PHE A 226 28.58 -17.84 -8.17
C PHE A 226 29.66 -17.97 -9.27
N PRO A 227 30.43 -16.93 -9.61
CA PRO A 227 31.31 -16.93 -10.80
C PRO A 227 32.23 -18.15 -10.94
N GLU A 228 32.65 -18.73 -9.82
CA GLU A 228 33.57 -19.88 -9.76
C GLU A 228 32.87 -21.25 -9.90
N TRP A 229 31.53 -21.30 -9.94
CA TRP A 229 30.78 -22.56 -9.95
C TRP A 229 31.11 -23.45 -11.16
N ARG A 230 31.42 -22.84 -12.31
CA ARG A 230 31.87 -23.57 -13.52
C ARG A 230 33.23 -24.25 -13.31
N GLY A 231 34.13 -23.63 -12.53
CA GLY A 231 35.41 -24.23 -12.16
C GLY A 231 35.20 -25.50 -11.33
N LEU A 232 34.23 -25.48 -10.40
CA LEU A 232 33.84 -26.64 -9.61
C LEU A 232 33.20 -27.75 -10.45
N LEU A 233 32.49 -27.42 -11.55
CA LEU A 233 31.96 -28.46 -12.44
C LEU A 233 33.09 -29.29 -13.05
N ASN A 234 34.19 -28.66 -13.47
CA ASN A 234 35.27 -29.35 -14.17
C ASN A 234 35.96 -30.43 -13.32
N THR A 235 35.86 -30.35 -12.00
CA THR A 235 36.45 -31.32 -11.06
C THR A 235 35.47 -32.42 -10.62
N LEU A 236 34.18 -32.32 -10.98
CA LEU A 236 33.13 -33.22 -10.50
C LEU A 236 32.68 -34.26 -11.56
N PRO A 237 32.32 -35.49 -11.14
CA PRO A 237 31.65 -36.46 -12.00
C PRO A 237 30.29 -35.94 -12.52
N PRO A 238 29.79 -36.40 -13.68
CA PRO A 238 28.54 -35.91 -14.29
C PRO A 238 27.32 -35.91 -13.36
N LYS A 239 27.15 -36.95 -12.54
CA LYS A 239 26.05 -37.05 -11.57
C LYS A 239 26.13 -35.99 -10.46
N LYS A 240 27.35 -35.61 -10.05
CA LYS A 240 27.61 -34.58 -9.04
C LYS A 240 27.46 -33.16 -9.59
N LYS A 241 27.66 -32.96 -10.90
CA LYS A 241 27.44 -31.68 -11.59
C LYS A 241 25.97 -31.24 -11.52
N GLU A 242 25.05 -32.13 -11.88
CA GLU A 242 23.60 -31.86 -11.81
C GLU A 242 23.13 -31.69 -10.36
N GLU A 243 23.68 -32.47 -9.44
CA GLU A 243 23.40 -32.34 -8.01
C GLU A 243 23.83 -30.97 -7.46
N LEU A 244 25.04 -30.50 -7.81
CA LEU A 244 25.52 -29.17 -7.42
C LEU A 244 24.63 -28.06 -7.97
N LYS A 245 24.28 -28.12 -9.27
CA LYS A 245 23.37 -27.13 -9.90
C LYS A 245 22.04 -27.08 -9.16
N LYS A 246 21.45 -28.24 -8.86
CA LYS A 246 20.19 -28.35 -8.12
C LYS A 246 20.30 -27.76 -6.71
N VAL A 247 21.39 -28.05 -5.98
CA VAL A 247 21.60 -27.52 -4.61
C VAL A 247 21.74 -25.99 -4.63
N LEU A 248 22.56 -25.44 -5.54
CA LEU A 248 22.76 -23.99 -5.67
C LEU A 248 21.45 -23.25 -5.98
N LEU A 249 20.59 -23.83 -6.81
CA LEU A 249 19.30 -23.24 -7.16
C LEU A 249 18.18 -23.46 -6.13
N THR A 250 18.27 -24.52 -5.33
CA THR A 250 17.25 -24.83 -4.31
C THR A 250 17.38 -23.93 -3.08
N ASN A 251 18.61 -23.55 -2.72
CA ASN A 251 18.86 -22.65 -1.58
C ASN A 251 18.57 -21.17 -1.89
N GLU A 252 18.44 -20.82 -3.16
CA GLU A 252 18.19 -19.44 -3.58
C GLU A 252 16.69 -19.08 -3.49
N LYS A 253 16.39 -17.97 -2.80
CA LYS A 253 15.01 -17.48 -2.63
C LYS A 253 14.52 -16.65 -3.82
N PHE A 254 15.45 -16.16 -4.64
CA PHE A 254 15.19 -15.29 -5.80
C PHE A 254 14.39 -14.02 -5.48
N THR A 255 14.47 -13.50 -4.25
CA THR A 255 13.63 -12.40 -3.74
C THR A 255 13.57 -11.21 -4.69
N PHE A 256 14.72 -10.66 -5.06
CA PHE A 256 14.78 -9.53 -6.00
C PHE A 256 14.16 -9.84 -7.37
N ARG A 257 14.40 -11.03 -7.92
CA ARG A 257 13.87 -11.42 -9.24
C ARG A 257 12.35 -11.55 -9.20
N LYS A 258 11.79 -12.11 -8.12
CA LYS A 258 10.34 -12.19 -7.89
C LYS A 258 9.74 -10.80 -7.75
N LEU A 259 10.35 -9.93 -6.96
CA LEU A 259 9.92 -8.53 -6.79
C LEU A 259 9.94 -7.78 -8.12
N SER A 260 11.06 -7.86 -8.86
CA SER A 260 11.21 -7.18 -10.14
C SER A 260 10.20 -7.68 -11.16
N LYS A 261 9.97 -9.00 -11.22
CA LYS A 261 8.91 -9.60 -12.05
C LYS A 261 7.52 -9.08 -11.65
N PHE A 262 7.22 -9.03 -10.36
CA PHE A 262 5.95 -8.53 -9.85
C PHE A 262 5.67 -7.10 -10.30
N VAL A 263 6.61 -6.19 -10.10
CA VAL A 263 6.47 -4.78 -10.49
C VAL A 263 6.32 -4.66 -12.00
N ASN A 264 7.20 -5.32 -12.78
CA ASN A 264 7.16 -5.24 -14.24
C ASN A 264 5.85 -5.79 -14.84
N GLU A 265 5.25 -6.83 -14.23
CA GLU A 265 3.98 -7.39 -14.68
C GLU A 265 2.75 -6.61 -14.21
N ASN A 266 2.87 -5.78 -13.16
CA ASN A 266 1.72 -5.16 -12.50
C ASN A 266 1.74 -3.63 -12.45
N VAL A 267 2.81 -2.92 -12.82
CA VAL A 267 2.72 -1.46 -12.96
C VAL A 267 1.87 -1.12 -14.19
N PRO A 268 0.77 -0.36 -14.05
CA PRO A 268 -0.09 0.00 -15.17
C PRO A 268 0.57 1.05 -16.07
N GLU A 269 0.23 1.07 -17.35
CA GLU A 269 0.86 1.99 -18.34
C GLU A 269 0.78 3.46 -17.95
N ARG A 270 -0.32 3.87 -17.31
CA ARG A 270 -0.55 5.24 -16.82
C ARG A 270 0.53 5.73 -15.85
N PHE A 271 1.18 4.83 -15.10
CA PHE A 271 2.28 5.21 -14.21
C PHE A 271 3.43 5.92 -14.96
N TRP A 272 3.67 5.54 -16.22
CA TRP A 272 4.77 6.05 -17.03
C TRP A 272 4.41 7.35 -17.76
N SER A 273 3.12 7.64 -17.96
CA SER A 273 2.63 8.75 -18.77
C SER A 273 1.90 9.84 -17.99
N GLU A 274 1.47 9.56 -16.76
CA GLU A 274 0.85 10.53 -15.86
C GLU A 274 1.77 11.73 -15.62
N LYS A 275 1.17 12.92 -15.62
CA LYS A 275 1.86 14.20 -15.41
C LYS A 275 1.63 14.76 -14.02
N GLU A 276 0.69 14.23 -13.27
CA GLU A 276 0.29 14.73 -11.97
C GLU A 276 0.23 13.60 -10.95
N ASP A 277 0.60 13.91 -9.71
CA ASP A 277 0.44 13.04 -8.56
C ASP A 277 -0.40 13.75 -7.49
N ASP A 278 -1.66 13.35 -7.38
CA ASP A 278 -2.61 13.94 -6.43
C ASP A 278 -2.33 13.58 -4.96
N ALA A 279 -1.43 12.62 -4.69
CA ALA A 279 -1.05 12.20 -3.35
C ALA A 279 0.07 13.06 -2.76
N LYS A 280 0.63 14.00 -3.53
CA LYS A 280 1.61 14.98 -3.04
C LYS A 280 1.03 15.85 -1.91
N PRO A 281 1.88 16.35 -1.00
CA PRO A 281 1.46 17.28 0.04
C PRO A 281 0.75 18.52 -0.54
N ASP A 282 -0.43 18.83 0.00
CA ASP A 282 -1.24 19.98 -0.37
C ASP A 282 -1.06 21.11 0.66
N TYR A 283 -0.32 22.14 0.27
CA TYR A 283 -0.03 23.30 1.12
C TYR A 283 -0.13 24.61 0.32
N LEU A 284 -0.30 25.71 1.04
CA LEU A 284 -0.34 27.05 0.48
C LEU A 284 0.94 27.79 0.85
N THR A 285 1.63 28.34 -0.13
CA THR A 285 2.80 29.21 0.06
C THR A 285 2.44 30.65 -0.26
N LYS A 286 2.99 31.56 0.54
CA LYS A 286 2.89 32.99 0.29
C LYS A 286 4.13 33.41 -0.50
N ILE A 287 3.94 33.83 -1.74
CA ILE A 287 5.00 34.33 -2.62
C ILE A 287 4.94 35.85 -2.60
N ILE A 288 6.09 36.49 -2.37
CA ILE A 288 6.22 37.94 -2.50
C ILE A 288 6.83 38.20 -3.87
N GLU A 289 6.05 38.81 -4.76
CA GLU A 289 6.53 39.19 -6.08
C GLU A 289 7.55 40.33 -5.99
N SER A 290 8.36 40.53 -7.03
CA SER A 290 9.34 41.62 -7.09
C SER A 290 8.71 43.01 -6.99
N SER A 291 7.40 43.12 -7.26
CA SER A 291 6.56 44.31 -7.06
C SER A 291 6.15 44.55 -5.60
N GLY A 292 6.49 43.64 -4.68
CA GLY A 292 6.02 43.65 -3.28
C GLY A 292 4.59 43.13 -3.09
N GLN A 293 3.90 42.72 -4.16
CA GLN A 293 2.58 42.09 -4.06
C GLN A 293 2.68 40.66 -3.52
N GLU A 294 1.80 40.34 -2.59
CA GLU A 294 1.70 39.01 -1.99
C GLU A 294 0.70 38.17 -2.79
N ARG A 295 1.16 37.02 -3.28
CA ARG A 295 0.33 36.04 -3.97
C ARG A 295 0.34 34.72 -3.21
N ILE A 296 -0.84 34.17 -2.96
CA ILE A 296 -0.98 32.81 -2.44
C ILE A 296 -0.85 31.84 -3.61
N SER A 297 0.13 30.94 -3.54
CA SER A 297 0.30 29.84 -4.47
C SER A 297 -0.01 28.52 -3.77
N ARG A 298 -0.59 27.57 -4.52
CA ARG A 298 -0.86 26.22 -4.03
C ARG A 298 0.26 25.30 -4.49
N SER A 299 0.61 24.30 -3.67
CA SER A 299 1.64 23.32 -4.03
C SER A 299 1.34 22.61 -5.34
N ASP A 300 2.38 22.40 -6.14
CA ASP A 300 2.29 21.79 -7.46
C ASP A 300 2.09 20.27 -7.34
N THR A 301 1.19 19.72 -8.15
CA THR A 301 1.01 18.26 -8.29
C THR A 301 1.76 17.68 -9.46
N THR A 302 2.36 18.51 -10.30
CA THR A 302 3.09 18.06 -11.48
C THR A 302 4.24 17.14 -11.07
N ILE A 303 4.36 16.01 -11.77
CA ILE A 303 5.46 15.07 -11.64
C ILE A 303 6.66 15.64 -12.38
N GLN A 304 7.68 16.00 -11.61
CA GLN A 304 8.93 16.56 -12.09
C GLN A 304 9.81 15.48 -12.73
N GLU A 305 10.75 15.88 -13.59
CA GLU A 305 11.62 14.91 -14.29
C GLU A 305 12.43 14.02 -13.34
N TRP A 306 12.90 14.55 -12.20
CA TRP A 306 13.62 13.80 -11.18
C TRP A 306 12.74 12.80 -10.41
N GLU A 307 11.41 12.93 -10.49
CA GLU A 307 10.46 11.97 -9.90
C GLU A 307 10.06 10.86 -10.89
N LYS A 308 10.37 11.01 -12.18
CA LYS A 308 9.98 10.07 -13.22
C LYS A 308 10.94 8.89 -13.27
N ILE A 309 10.37 7.69 -13.30
CA ILE A 309 11.11 6.47 -13.62
C ILE A 309 10.91 6.19 -15.11
N GLU A 310 11.97 6.23 -15.90
CA GLU A 310 11.89 5.82 -17.30
C GLU A 310 11.61 4.32 -17.39
N LYS A 311 10.59 3.91 -18.16
CA LYS A 311 10.20 2.50 -18.32
C LYS A 311 11.37 1.59 -18.72
N ARG A 312 12.24 2.06 -19.63
CA ARG A 312 13.45 1.33 -20.06
C ARG A 312 14.51 1.15 -18.96
N LYS A 313 14.50 2.01 -17.93
CA LYS A 313 15.42 1.97 -16.78
C LYS A 313 14.80 1.28 -15.55
N SER A 314 13.53 0.88 -15.60
CA SER A 314 12.78 0.29 -14.47
C SER A 314 13.54 -0.84 -13.76
N SER A 315 14.08 -1.81 -14.50
CA SER A 315 14.85 -2.93 -13.91
C SER A 315 16.10 -2.47 -13.17
N LYS A 316 16.80 -1.45 -13.68
CA LYS A 316 17.96 -0.87 -13.00
C LYS A 316 17.52 -0.14 -11.73
N VAL A 317 16.51 0.71 -11.81
CA VAL A 317 15.98 1.45 -10.66
C VAL A 317 15.49 0.51 -9.55
N LEU A 318 14.81 -0.58 -9.91
CA LEU A 318 14.40 -1.60 -8.95
C LEU A 318 15.60 -2.29 -8.28
N ARG A 319 16.68 -2.54 -9.03
CA ARG A 319 17.92 -3.09 -8.47
C ARG A 319 18.54 -2.11 -7.49
N ASP A 320 18.59 -0.83 -7.83
CA ASP A 320 19.16 0.22 -6.99
C ASP A 320 18.34 0.37 -5.70
N ILE A 321 17.01 0.34 -5.80
CA ILE A 321 16.09 0.32 -4.64
C ILE A 321 16.38 -0.85 -3.72
N TYR A 322 16.45 -2.06 -4.28
CA TYR A 322 16.68 -3.27 -3.52
C TYR A 322 18.06 -3.27 -2.85
N THR A 323 19.07 -2.75 -3.54
CA THR A 323 20.44 -2.63 -3.03
C THR A 323 20.50 -1.63 -1.88
N ALA A 324 19.83 -0.48 -2.01
CA ALA A 324 19.76 0.51 -0.94
C ALA A 324 19.08 -0.06 0.32
N ARG A 325 17.96 -0.78 0.16
CA ARG A 325 17.31 -1.52 1.27
C ARG A 325 18.24 -2.56 1.89
N SER A 326 19.00 -3.30 1.08
CA SER A 326 19.95 -4.31 1.56
C SER A 326 21.05 -3.68 2.41
N LYS A 327 21.65 -2.58 1.94
CA LYS A 327 22.67 -1.82 2.67
C LYS A 327 22.15 -1.25 3.98
N LEU A 328 20.93 -0.71 3.98
CA LEU A 328 20.28 -0.19 5.19
C LEU A 328 20.16 -1.28 6.27
N ILE A 329 19.69 -2.49 5.90
CA ILE A 329 19.47 -3.57 6.87
C ILE A 329 20.77 -4.25 7.31
N HIS A 330 21.65 -4.59 6.37
CA HIS A 330 22.78 -5.47 6.64
C HIS A 330 24.05 -4.72 7.02
N GLU A 331 24.20 -3.49 6.52
CA GLU A 331 25.40 -2.67 6.72
C GLU A 331 25.11 -1.44 7.60
N GLY A 332 23.84 -1.14 7.90
CA GLY A 332 23.45 0.04 8.66
C GLY A 332 23.68 1.36 7.90
N ILE A 333 23.88 1.30 6.58
CA ILE A 333 24.13 2.48 5.76
C ILE A 333 22.82 3.26 5.59
N ARG A 334 22.83 4.53 6.02
CA ARG A 334 21.71 5.45 5.87
C ARG A 334 21.33 5.64 4.41
N LEU A 335 20.04 5.83 4.16
CA LEU A 335 19.57 6.17 2.82
C LEU A 335 19.99 7.60 2.47
N PRO A 336 20.22 7.91 1.18
CA PRO A 336 20.54 9.27 0.78
C PRO A 336 19.38 10.21 1.13
N SER A 337 19.70 11.42 1.59
CA SER A 337 18.71 12.46 1.94
C SER A 337 17.78 12.81 0.78
N SER A 338 18.17 12.47 -0.44
CA SER A 338 17.41 12.68 -1.65
C SER A 338 16.08 11.90 -1.68
N ILE A 339 15.90 10.85 -0.87
CA ILE A 339 14.62 10.12 -0.80
C ILE A 339 13.46 10.98 -0.27
N VAL A 340 13.75 12.03 0.50
CA VAL A 340 12.70 12.91 1.07
C VAL A 340 12.39 14.12 0.20
N VAL A 341 13.02 14.25 -0.96
CA VAL A 341 12.71 15.34 -1.91
C VAL A 341 11.23 15.24 -2.30
N GLY A 342 10.56 16.40 -2.39
CA GLY A 342 9.13 16.50 -2.64
C GLY A 342 8.21 16.20 -1.44
N HIS A 343 8.76 15.79 -0.28
CA HIS A 343 7.96 15.57 0.94
C HIS A 343 7.84 16.83 1.80
N PHE A 344 8.90 17.64 1.84
CA PHE A 344 9.02 18.78 2.75
C PHE A 344 8.85 20.11 2.00
N GLN A 345 8.04 21.01 2.57
CA GLN A 345 7.73 22.34 2.03
C GLN A 345 8.97 23.22 1.80
N TRP A 346 10.04 23.00 2.56
CA TRP A 346 11.16 23.94 2.70
C TRP A 346 12.44 23.51 2.00
N LEU A 347 12.46 22.37 1.29
CA LEU A 347 13.63 22.02 0.48
C LEU A 347 13.55 22.77 -0.86
N PRO A 348 14.41 23.76 -1.12
CA PRO A 348 14.44 24.45 -2.40
C PRO A 348 14.88 23.47 -3.49
N ILE A 349 14.38 23.67 -4.71
CA ILE A 349 14.79 22.89 -5.89
C ILE A 349 16.31 22.98 -6.09
N ASP A 350 16.91 24.12 -5.77
CA ASP A 350 18.36 24.36 -5.86
C ASP A 350 19.19 23.49 -4.87
N ALA A 351 18.58 23.04 -3.77
CA ALA A 351 19.19 22.05 -2.88
C ALA A 351 19.20 20.63 -3.49
N ILE A 352 18.44 20.40 -4.56
CA ILE A 352 18.45 19.16 -5.34
C ILE A 352 19.64 19.15 -6.31
N GLU A 353 20.01 20.30 -6.88
CA GLU A 353 21.16 20.44 -7.81
C GLU A 353 22.51 20.24 -7.11
N THR A 354 22.58 20.48 -5.80
CA THR A 354 23.77 20.25 -4.96
C THR A 354 23.92 18.80 -4.49
N LEU A 355 22.95 17.91 -4.79
CA LEU A 355 23.14 16.47 -4.64
C LEU A 355 23.98 16.00 -5.83
N GLU A 356 25.32 16.09 -5.69
CA GLU A 356 26.35 15.94 -6.75
C GLU A 356 26.38 14.58 -7.50
N GLU A 357 25.48 13.65 -7.21
CA GLU A 357 25.25 12.47 -8.04
C GLU A 357 23.73 12.31 -8.18
N GLY A 358 23.22 12.33 -9.42
CA GLY A 358 21.79 12.19 -9.68
C GLY A 358 21.18 11.05 -8.84
N LEU A 359 19.95 11.25 -8.36
CA LEU A 359 19.18 10.32 -7.52
C LEU A 359 19.38 8.86 -7.96
N GLN A 360 20.27 8.11 -7.28
CA GLN A 360 20.51 6.69 -7.57
C GLN A 360 19.25 5.85 -7.30
N ILE A 361 18.39 6.32 -6.39
CA ILE A 361 17.10 5.74 -6.05
C ILE A 361 16.02 6.82 -6.09
N PRO A 362 14.77 6.48 -6.46
CA PRO A 362 13.71 7.47 -6.59
C PRO A 362 13.28 8.02 -5.22
N PRO A 363 12.67 9.22 -5.21
CA PRO A 363 12.01 9.78 -4.04
C PRO A 363 10.99 8.80 -3.42
N LEU A 364 10.79 8.89 -2.11
CA LEU A 364 9.94 7.98 -1.36
C LEU A 364 8.46 8.03 -1.79
N LEU A 365 7.93 9.20 -2.19
CA LEU A 365 6.59 9.34 -2.78
C LEU A 365 6.48 8.61 -4.13
N THR A 366 7.54 8.66 -4.95
CA THR A 366 7.60 7.91 -6.21
C THR A 366 7.62 6.40 -5.96
N LEU A 367 8.39 5.94 -4.97
CA LEU A 367 8.40 4.54 -4.57
C LEU A 367 7.04 4.10 -4.02
N GLU A 368 6.42 4.89 -3.15
CA GLU A 368 5.07 4.63 -2.64
C GLU A 368 4.07 4.50 -3.79
N ARG A 369 4.08 5.43 -4.75
CA ARG A 369 3.24 5.36 -5.96
C ARG A 369 3.45 4.07 -6.73
N LEU A 370 4.72 3.68 -6.94
CA LEU A 370 5.07 2.44 -7.64
C LEU A 370 4.50 1.21 -6.92
N VAL A 371 4.62 1.16 -5.59
CA VAL A 371 4.09 0.05 -4.77
C VAL A 371 2.57 0.02 -4.82
N SER A 372 1.90 1.15 -4.55
CA SER A 372 0.44 1.24 -4.60
C SER A 372 -0.10 0.81 -5.97
N TYR A 373 0.46 1.35 -7.05
CA TYR A 373 0.01 1.03 -8.41
C TYR A 373 0.22 -0.45 -8.75
N SER A 374 1.37 -1.01 -8.39
CA SER A 374 1.66 -2.44 -8.62
C SER A 374 0.68 -3.33 -7.87
N MET A 375 0.37 -3.02 -6.61
CA MET A 375 -0.54 -3.83 -5.80
C MET A 375 -1.99 -3.71 -6.24
N VAL A 376 -2.47 -2.49 -6.48
CA VAL A 376 -3.86 -2.25 -6.91
C VAL A 376 -4.11 -2.91 -8.26
N GLU A 377 -3.19 -2.79 -9.20
CA GLU A 377 -3.31 -3.41 -10.51
C GLU A 377 -3.21 -4.94 -10.46
N PHE A 378 -2.34 -5.49 -9.60
CA PHE A 378 -2.33 -6.93 -9.32
C PHE A 378 -3.68 -7.41 -8.80
N LEU A 379 -4.30 -6.66 -7.89
CA LEU A 379 -5.62 -6.97 -7.36
C LEU A 379 -6.71 -6.87 -8.44
N ARG A 380 -6.67 -5.86 -9.32
CA ARG A 380 -7.57 -5.76 -10.49
C ARG A 380 -7.49 -7.00 -11.37
N LYS A 381 -6.28 -7.50 -11.63
CA LYS A 381 -6.02 -8.68 -12.49
C LYS A 381 -6.47 -10.01 -11.89
N GLN A 382 -6.85 -10.06 -10.60
CA GLN A 382 -7.41 -11.29 -10.02
C GLN A 382 -8.88 -11.55 -10.39
N HIS A 383 -9.54 -10.59 -11.04
CA HIS A 383 -10.90 -10.76 -11.52
C HIS A 383 -11.05 -12.04 -12.36
N GLY A 384 -11.96 -12.93 -11.96
CA GLY A 384 -12.26 -14.17 -12.68
C GLY A 384 -11.22 -15.30 -12.56
N ARG A 385 -10.12 -15.14 -11.78
CA ARG A 385 -9.13 -16.22 -11.56
C ARG A 385 -9.46 -17.14 -10.39
N GLY A 386 -10.49 -16.83 -9.60
CA GLY A 386 -10.91 -17.57 -8.40
C GLY A 386 -11.73 -18.85 -8.64
N ILE A 387 -11.65 -19.45 -9.83
CA ILE A 387 -12.28 -20.74 -10.15
C ILE A 387 -11.24 -21.60 -10.87
N THR A 388 -10.36 -22.23 -10.09
CA THR A 388 -9.62 -23.44 -10.50
C THR A 388 -9.49 -24.36 -9.32
#